data_AF-A0A429Y7G2-F1
#
_entry.id   AF-A0A429Y7G2-F1
#
_cell.length_a   1.000
_cell.length_b   1.000
_cell.length_c   1.000
_cell.angle_alpha   90.00
_cell.angle_beta   90.00
_cell.angle_gamma   90.00
#
_symmetry.space_group_name_H-M   'P 1'
#
loop_
_entity.id
_entity.type
_entity.pdbx_description
1 polymer ?
#
loop_
_entity_poly.entity_id
_entity_poly.type
_entity_poly.pdbx_seq_one_letter_code
_entity_poly.pdbx_strand_id
1 'polypeptide(L)'
;MKKKLFYLVLTVLFVLSYSTSALAKPASPEEIHFNSIITDGHSDTMSNVVDSSTWLPKVDIGNGTPFEVDIPKLQAGGVNVPFFAAYTSGYYNNTPRSISRTLALINALYWTEKNNPDTFKISSSLKEIEKTVHAGKIAAVPTIEGAYSMDEENAIELLHQYRDLGVTSIGFNWNYSNALGEGANRQYNDPNRTPSEGGLTELGANVAREMNRLGMVIDVSHMAEGTFWDVIQVSDAPIIASHSGVKALKDHQRNLSDDQLKALKENGGVINIVFYPAFLTNKPNTYIADVVDHIDHVVKLIGIDHVGLGSDYDGATLPEDLPDVSHLPKLTEELVNRGYTKQDIEKILGKNMLRVLKEVEKAAEHDPANVGTGLTITPTYEMGEIIQDRTPVLTAKVAADNGAKADENSLRVIVDGIPYTPAFDHETSTISLALNEGLKERFHVVTFEAANNAGKVTRETRIFYIND
;
A
#
# COMPACT_ATOMS: atom_id res chain seq x y z
N MET A 1 53.46 60.94 42.00
CA MET A 1 53.61 59.70 41.21
C MET A 1 52.84 58.57 41.87
N LYS A 2 51.96 57.89 41.11
CA LYS A 2 51.26 56.61 41.42
C LYS A 2 50.15 56.73 42.50
N LYS A 3 48.94 56.16 42.40
CA LYS A 3 48.22 55.31 41.42
C LYS A 3 46.72 55.31 41.86
N LYS A 4 45.80 55.44 40.87
CA LYS A 4 44.42 54.86 40.71
C LYS A 4 43.66 54.46 41.99
N LEU A 5 42.54 55.08 42.38
CA LEU A 5 41.19 55.13 41.77
C LEU A 5 40.63 53.77 41.33
N PHE A 6 39.82 53.17 42.20
CA PHE A 6 38.80 52.18 41.88
C PHE A 6 37.69 52.36 42.91
N TYR A 7 36.48 52.72 42.48
CA TYR A 7 35.19 52.20 42.94
C TYR A 7 34.05 53.12 42.48
N LEU A 8 33.11 52.47 41.78
CA LEU A 8 31.67 52.71 41.82
C LEU A 8 31.10 53.95 41.11
N VAL A 9 30.88 53.82 39.81
CA VAL A 9 29.61 54.28 39.20
C VAL A 9 29.05 53.11 38.41
N LEU A 10 28.15 52.37 39.06
CA LEU A 10 27.32 51.36 38.44
C LEU A 10 26.21 52.09 37.67
N THR A 11 26.54 52.61 36.49
CA THR A 11 25.52 53.14 35.57
C THR A 11 24.81 51.94 34.95
N VAL A 12 23.54 51.78 35.33
CA VAL A 12 22.59 50.88 34.69
C VAL A 12 22.42 51.31 33.24
N LEU A 13 23.20 50.70 32.34
CA LEU A 13 22.92 50.64 30.92
C LEU A 13 22.17 49.32 30.68
N PHE A 14 20.86 49.35 30.95
CA PHE A 14 19.94 48.40 30.34
C PHE A 14 19.93 48.73 28.84
N VAL A 15 20.85 48.14 28.10
CA VAL A 15 20.73 48.03 26.65
C VAL A 15 19.51 47.15 26.44
N LEU A 16 18.40 47.77 26.07
CA LEU A 16 17.30 47.12 25.37
C LEU A 16 17.89 46.50 24.10
N SER A 17 18.41 45.28 24.21
CA SER A 17 18.46 44.37 23.09
C SER A 17 17.01 44.08 22.74
N TYR A 18 16.43 44.94 21.89
CA TYR A 18 15.36 44.52 21.00
C TYR A 18 15.93 43.35 20.21
N SER A 19 15.74 42.14 20.72
CA SER A 19 15.72 40.94 19.91
C SER A 19 14.57 41.15 18.94
N THR A 20 14.88 41.76 17.79
CA THR A 20 14.11 41.53 16.59
C THR A 20 14.26 40.04 16.30
N SER A 21 13.41 39.22 16.94
CA SER A 21 12.97 37.99 16.33
C SER A 21 12.34 38.44 15.02
N ALA A 22 13.16 38.52 13.96
CA ALA A 22 12.64 38.54 12.61
C ALA A 22 11.71 37.33 12.57
N LEU A 23 10.41 37.59 12.61
CA LEU A 23 9.40 36.57 12.37
C LEU A 23 9.85 35.89 11.10
N ALA A 24 10.27 34.63 11.22
CA ALA A 24 10.69 33.85 10.08
C ALA A 24 9.57 33.98 9.04
N LYS A 25 9.92 34.36 7.82
CA LYS A 25 8.93 34.47 6.73
C LYS A 25 8.17 33.14 6.70
N PRO A 26 6.83 33.14 6.65
CA PRO A 26 6.08 31.90 6.52
C PRO A 26 6.59 31.15 5.28
N ALA A 27 6.79 29.85 5.43
CA ALA A 27 7.32 28.99 4.35
C ALA A 27 6.42 29.10 3.11
N SER A 28 7.01 29.14 1.92
CA SER A 28 6.23 29.15 0.67
C SER A 28 5.49 27.81 0.48
N PRO A 29 4.41 27.75 -0.33
CA PRO A 29 3.76 26.47 -0.67
C PRO A 29 4.76 25.44 -1.21
N GLU A 30 5.68 25.88 -2.07
CA GLU A 30 6.75 25.05 -2.63
C GLU A 30 7.70 24.50 -1.55
N GLU A 31 8.13 25.35 -0.61
CA GLU A 31 8.97 24.92 0.52
C GLU A 31 8.24 23.94 1.45
N ILE A 32 6.93 24.11 1.66
CA ILE A 32 6.14 23.16 2.46
C ILE A 32 6.05 21.82 1.72
N HIS A 33 5.73 21.87 0.42
CA HIS A 33 5.52 20.71 -0.42
C HIS A 33 6.78 19.82 -0.49
N PHE A 34 7.89 20.36 -0.99
CA PHE A 34 9.10 19.56 -1.24
C PHE A 34 9.90 19.19 0.03
N ASN A 35 9.56 19.77 1.19
CA ASN A 35 10.12 19.35 2.48
C ASN A 35 9.19 18.38 3.25
N SER A 36 8.02 18.06 2.70
CA SER A 36 7.10 17.07 3.27
C SER A 36 7.41 15.68 2.71
N ILE A 37 7.09 14.64 3.48
CA ILE A 37 6.97 13.29 2.93
C ILE A 37 5.55 13.18 2.36
N ILE A 38 5.44 13.04 1.05
CA ILE A 38 4.15 13.00 0.37
C ILE A 38 3.79 11.56 0.02
N THR A 39 2.64 11.13 0.50
CA THR A 39 2.03 9.83 0.21
C THR A 39 0.90 9.99 -0.79
N ASP A 40 0.79 9.06 -1.74
CA ASP A 40 -0.39 8.89 -2.56
C ASP A 40 -0.98 7.51 -2.30
N GLY A 41 -2.15 7.46 -1.67
CA GLY A 41 -2.77 6.24 -1.14
C GLY A 41 -3.24 5.23 -2.18
N HIS A 42 -3.31 5.60 -3.46
CA HIS A 42 -3.69 4.68 -4.54
C HIS A 42 -3.26 5.16 -5.94
N SER A 43 -2.59 4.29 -6.68
CA SER A 43 -2.26 4.48 -8.10
C SER A 43 -2.30 3.16 -8.87
N ASP A 44 -2.91 3.19 -10.06
CA ASP A 44 -3.12 2.06 -10.96
C ASP A 44 -2.01 1.88 -12.01
N THR A 45 -0.93 2.65 -11.91
CA THR A 45 0.17 2.70 -12.90
C THR A 45 0.67 1.31 -13.33
N MET A 46 0.73 0.34 -12.41
CA MET A 46 1.23 -1.00 -12.73
C MET A 46 0.39 -1.72 -13.78
N SER A 47 -0.91 -1.39 -13.89
CA SER A 47 -1.77 -1.91 -14.96
C SER A 47 -1.28 -1.52 -16.35
N ASN A 48 -0.62 -0.36 -16.48
CA ASN A 48 -0.05 0.15 -17.74
C ASN A 48 1.39 -0.32 -17.99
N VAL A 49 2.09 -0.81 -16.97
CA VAL A 49 3.47 -1.33 -17.07
C VAL A 49 3.53 -2.67 -17.80
N VAL A 50 2.47 -3.48 -17.70
CA VAL A 50 2.45 -4.85 -18.21
C VAL A 50 1.87 -4.94 -19.62
N ASP A 51 2.34 -5.91 -20.41
CA ASP A 51 1.73 -6.23 -21.70
C ASP A 51 0.31 -6.78 -21.51
N SER A 52 -0.65 -6.34 -22.32
CA SER A 52 -2.06 -6.73 -22.17
C SER A 52 -2.32 -8.21 -22.45
N SER A 53 -1.44 -8.89 -23.21
CA SER A 53 -1.60 -10.28 -23.62
C SER A 53 -0.83 -11.25 -22.73
N THR A 54 0.40 -10.92 -22.35
CA THR A 54 1.25 -11.78 -21.51
C THR A 54 1.22 -11.43 -20.03
N TRP A 55 0.85 -10.18 -19.71
CA TRP A 55 1.03 -9.55 -18.40
C TRP A 55 2.49 -9.50 -17.90
N LEU A 56 3.46 -9.79 -18.76
CA LEU A 56 4.86 -9.53 -18.45
C LEU A 56 5.13 -8.02 -18.47
N PRO A 57 6.03 -7.52 -17.60
CA PRO A 57 6.43 -6.12 -17.63
C PRO A 57 7.00 -5.73 -19.00
N LYS A 58 6.59 -4.56 -19.50
CA LYS A 58 6.90 -4.08 -20.85
C LYS A 58 7.37 -2.62 -20.87
N VAL A 59 6.84 -1.78 -20.00
CA VAL A 59 7.13 -0.34 -19.97
C VAL A 59 7.87 0.03 -18.68
N ASP A 60 9.06 0.59 -18.82
CA ASP A 60 9.84 1.05 -17.68
C ASP A 60 9.48 2.49 -17.30
N ILE A 61 8.76 2.64 -16.18
CA ILE A 61 8.39 3.94 -15.60
C ILE A 61 9.56 4.68 -14.95
N GLY A 62 10.78 4.12 -14.98
CA GLY A 62 12.00 4.88 -14.69
C GLY A 62 12.29 6.01 -15.68
N ASN A 63 11.71 5.92 -16.87
CA ASN A 63 11.82 6.91 -17.92
C ASN A 63 10.52 7.70 -18.06
N GLY A 64 10.55 8.82 -18.80
CA GLY A 64 9.33 9.56 -19.12
C GLY A 64 8.37 8.71 -19.96
N THR A 65 7.12 8.60 -19.51
CA THR A 65 6.05 7.85 -20.16
C THR A 65 4.87 8.76 -20.50
N PRO A 66 3.91 8.32 -21.33
CA PRO A 66 2.65 9.04 -21.50
C PRO A 66 1.65 8.82 -20.35
N PHE A 67 2.00 8.02 -19.32
CA PHE A 67 1.13 7.74 -18.17
C PHE A 67 1.03 8.95 -17.25
N GLU A 68 0.09 8.91 -16.31
CA GLU A 68 -0.08 9.96 -15.30
C GLU A 68 1.03 9.88 -14.25
N VAL A 69 1.70 8.73 -14.13
CA VAL A 69 2.82 8.49 -13.22
C VAL A 69 4.02 7.88 -13.95
N ASP A 70 5.18 8.49 -13.73
CA ASP A 70 6.50 7.88 -13.92
C ASP A 70 7.47 8.46 -12.87
N ILE A 71 8.66 7.88 -12.73
CA ILE A 71 9.64 8.34 -11.72
C ILE A 71 10.01 9.82 -11.90
N PRO A 72 10.31 10.32 -13.12
CA PRO A 72 10.52 11.75 -13.33
C PRO A 72 9.35 12.64 -12.88
N LYS A 73 8.11 12.25 -13.18
CA LYS A 73 6.92 13.00 -12.75
C LYS A 73 6.70 12.93 -11.23
N LEU A 74 6.93 11.77 -10.59
CA LEU A 74 6.86 11.63 -9.13
C LEU A 74 7.85 12.58 -8.45
N GLN A 75 9.08 12.66 -8.96
CA GLN A 75 10.11 13.57 -8.46
C GLN A 75 9.70 15.04 -8.67
N ALA A 76 9.21 15.39 -9.85
CA ALA A 76 8.74 16.75 -10.15
C ALA A 76 7.51 17.15 -9.31
N GLY A 77 6.65 16.18 -9.00
CA GLY A 77 5.45 16.34 -8.19
C GLY A 77 5.66 16.16 -6.69
N GLY A 78 6.90 15.94 -6.24
CA GLY A 78 7.24 15.78 -4.83
C GLY A 78 6.70 14.51 -4.15
N VAL A 79 6.06 13.58 -4.87
CA VAL A 79 5.48 12.36 -4.30
C VAL A 79 6.59 11.35 -4.01
N ASN A 80 6.77 10.99 -2.73
CA ASN A 80 7.83 10.09 -2.30
C ASN A 80 7.33 8.68 -2.00
N VAL A 81 6.06 8.53 -1.65
CA VAL A 81 5.48 7.27 -1.17
C VAL A 81 4.17 6.93 -1.92
N PRO A 82 4.25 6.57 -3.21
CA PRO A 82 3.09 6.09 -3.95
C PRO A 82 2.72 4.66 -3.55
N PHE A 83 1.43 4.42 -3.34
CA PHE A 83 0.84 3.10 -3.11
C PHE A 83 0.38 2.54 -4.45
N PHE A 84 1.09 1.55 -4.97
CA PHE A 84 0.82 0.96 -6.28
C PHE A 84 -0.12 -0.25 -6.14
N ALA A 85 -1.30 -0.12 -6.75
CA ALA A 85 -2.34 -1.13 -6.70
C ALA A 85 -2.10 -2.26 -7.69
N ALA A 86 -2.12 -3.49 -7.18
CA ALA A 86 -2.31 -4.69 -7.97
C ALA A 86 -3.82 -4.92 -8.17
N TYR A 87 -4.40 -4.22 -9.14
CA TYR A 87 -5.79 -4.33 -9.53
C TYR A 87 -6.12 -5.61 -10.31
N THR A 88 -7.24 -6.25 -9.96
CA THR A 88 -7.88 -7.27 -10.79
C THR A 88 -9.39 -7.04 -10.87
N SER A 89 -9.94 -7.19 -12.08
CA SER A 89 -11.38 -7.05 -12.34
C SER A 89 -12.22 -8.21 -11.80
N GLY A 90 -11.56 -9.25 -11.29
CA GLY A 90 -12.16 -10.50 -10.84
C GLY A 90 -12.48 -11.44 -11.99
N TYR A 91 -11.76 -12.56 -12.08
CA TYR A 91 -12.07 -13.66 -13.00
C TYR A 91 -12.89 -14.72 -12.27
N TYR A 92 -14.18 -14.47 -12.14
CA TYR A 92 -15.08 -15.38 -11.43
C TYR A 92 -15.05 -16.79 -12.00
N ASN A 93 -15.17 -17.79 -11.12
CA ASN A 93 -15.00 -19.21 -11.43
C ASN A 93 -13.62 -19.57 -12.00
N ASN A 94 -12.65 -18.66 -11.92
CA ASN A 94 -11.25 -18.87 -12.31
C ASN A 94 -10.31 -18.14 -11.34
N THR A 95 -10.33 -18.55 -10.05
CA THR A 95 -9.41 -18.06 -9.02
C THR A 95 -7.95 -18.05 -9.48
N PRO A 96 -7.42 -19.11 -10.16
CA PRO A 96 -6.04 -19.10 -10.65
C PRO A 96 -5.72 -17.90 -11.56
N ARG A 97 -6.67 -17.44 -12.37
CA ARG A 97 -6.47 -16.29 -13.25
C ARG A 97 -6.48 -14.96 -12.49
N SER A 98 -7.31 -14.85 -11.45
CA SER A 98 -7.27 -13.72 -10.52
C SER A 98 -5.91 -13.67 -9.81
N ILE A 99 -5.42 -14.81 -9.30
CA ILE A 99 -4.07 -14.92 -8.71
C ILE A 99 -3.01 -14.47 -9.71
N SER A 100 -3.01 -15.04 -10.92
CA SER A 100 -2.05 -14.71 -11.98
C SER A 100 -2.05 -13.22 -12.33
N ARG A 101 -3.23 -12.58 -12.46
CA ARG A 101 -3.32 -11.15 -12.74
C ARG A 101 -2.75 -10.30 -11.60
N THR A 102 -3.12 -10.58 -10.35
CA THR A 102 -2.62 -9.84 -9.19
C THR A 102 -1.09 -9.99 -9.08
N LEU A 103 -0.57 -11.21 -9.22
CA LEU A 103 0.86 -11.48 -9.17
C LEU A 103 1.63 -10.81 -10.31
N ALA A 104 1.05 -10.70 -11.51
CA ALA A 104 1.69 -10.00 -12.62
C ALA A 104 1.98 -8.53 -12.29
N LEU A 105 1.07 -7.85 -11.60
CA LEU A 105 1.22 -6.45 -11.22
C LEU A 105 2.20 -6.27 -10.05
N ILE A 106 2.19 -7.18 -9.07
CA ILE A 106 3.21 -7.20 -8.01
C ILE A 106 4.60 -7.45 -8.63
N ASN A 107 4.70 -8.41 -9.56
CA ASN A 107 5.94 -8.70 -10.28
C ASN A 107 6.43 -7.51 -11.13
N ALA A 108 5.53 -6.75 -11.74
CA ALA A 108 5.87 -5.53 -12.46
C ALA A 108 6.57 -4.50 -11.55
N LEU A 109 6.13 -4.37 -10.31
CA LEU A 109 6.75 -3.49 -9.33
C LEU A 109 8.19 -3.94 -8.98
N TYR A 110 8.40 -5.24 -8.77
CA TYR A 110 9.74 -5.82 -8.55
C TYR A 110 10.64 -5.63 -9.78
N TRP A 111 10.10 -5.76 -10.98
CA TRP A 111 10.83 -5.50 -12.22
C TRP A 111 11.21 -4.02 -12.35
N THR A 112 10.32 -3.09 -11.99
CA THR A 112 10.61 -1.65 -11.95
C THR A 112 11.73 -1.34 -10.96
N GLU A 113 11.69 -1.89 -9.74
CA GLU A 113 12.77 -1.72 -8.76
C GLU A 113 14.10 -2.25 -9.29
N LYS A 114 14.11 -3.45 -9.86
CA LYS A 114 15.32 -4.08 -10.42
C LYS A 114 15.98 -3.22 -11.50
N ASN A 115 15.19 -2.54 -12.32
CA ASN A 115 15.71 -1.68 -13.39
C ASN A 115 16.08 -0.28 -12.90
N ASN A 116 15.53 0.18 -11.78
CA ASN A 116 15.69 1.53 -11.25
C ASN A 116 16.20 1.57 -9.80
N PRO A 117 17.24 0.78 -9.43
CA PRO A 117 17.63 0.61 -8.04
C PRO A 117 18.15 1.90 -7.39
N ASP A 118 18.56 2.89 -8.17
CA ASP A 118 19.09 4.16 -7.68
C ASP A 118 18.00 5.18 -7.32
N THR A 119 16.79 5.04 -7.86
CA THR A 119 15.70 6.01 -7.71
C THR A 119 14.42 5.42 -7.14
N PHE A 120 14.28 4.09 -7.13
CA PHE A 120 13.06 3.38 -6.74
C PHE A 120 13.40 2.25 -5.78
N LYS A 121 12.54 2.04 -4.77
CA LYS A 121 12.64 0.90 -3.88
C LYS A 121 11.29 0.50 -3.31
N ILE A 122 10.97 -0.79 -3.36
CA ILE A 122 9.81 -1.34 -2.66
C ILE A 122 10.05 -1.22 -1.15
N SER A 123 9.09 -0.67 -0.44
CA SER A 123 9.17 -0.42 1.00
C SER A 123 7.86 -0.84 1.67
N SER A 124 7.93 -1.84 2.55
CA SER A 124 6.76 -2.58 3.08
C SER A 124 6.50 -2.34 4.56
N SER A 125 7.28 -1.44 5.16
CA SER A 125 7.13 -0.95 6.53
C SER A 125 7.47 0.52 6.64
N LEU A 126 6.96 1.20 7.68
CA LEU A 126 7.24 2.61 7.95
C LEU A 126 8.74 2.88 8.01
N LYS A 127 9.50 2.01 8.69
CA LYS A 127 10.95 2.13 8.81
C LYS A 127 11.65 2.07 7.45
N GLU A 128 11.20 1.18 6.57
CA GLU A 128 11.74 1.11 5.21
C GLU A 128 11.35 2.32 4.38
N ILE A 129 10.10 2.76 4.46
CA ILE A 129 9.59 3.95 3.77
C ILE A 129 10.44 5.16 4.17
N GLU A 130 10.59 5.43 5.46
CA GLU A 130 11.40 6.54 5.96
C GLU A 130 12.85 6.41 5.45
N LYS A 131 13.47 5.24 5.58
CA LYS A 131 14.86 5.03 5.10
C LYS A 131 15.00 5.30 3.61
N THR A 132 14.05 4.85 2.80
CA THR A 132 14.05 5.01 1.34
C THR A 132 13.88 6.47 0.94
N VAL A 133 12.94 7.19 1.55
CA VAL A 133 12.72 8.62 1.30
C VAL A 133 13.93 9.44 1.71
N HIS A 134 14.53 9.17 2.88
CA HIS A 134 15.77 9.85 3.31
C HIS A 134 16.97 9.59 2.39
N ALA A 135 16.95 8.49 1.64
CA ALA A 135 17.94 8.19 0.61
C ALA A 135 17.66 8.90 -0.73
N GLY A 136 16.61 9.72 -0.82
CA GLY A 136 16.22 10.45 -2.04
C GLY A 136 15.54 9.59 -3.09
N LYS A 137 15.00 8.43 -2.70
CA LYS A 137 14.32 7.47 -3.59
C LYS A 137 12.81 7.49 -3.39
N ILE A 138 12.09 7.03 -4.41
CA ILE A 138 10.67 6.70 -4.32
C ILE A 138 10.51 5.42 -3.49
N ALA A 139 9.76 5.51 -2.39
CA ALA A 139 9.35 4.39 -1.55
C ALA A 139 8.02 3.83 -2.05
N ALA A 140 8.09 2.86 -2.95
CA ALA A 140 6.92 2.24 -3.53
C ALA A 140 6.27 1.25 -2.55
N VAL A 141 4.98 1.46 -2.25
CA VAL A 141 4.23 0.60 -1.33
C VAL A 141 3.29 -0.30 -2.14
N PRO A 142 3.45 -1.64 -2.13
CA PRO A 142 2.55 -2.54 -2.86
C PRO A 142 1.20 -2.67 -2.13
N THR A 143 0.11 -2.58 -2.88
CA THR A 143 -1.26 -2.82 -2.40
C THR A 143 -2.02 -3.76 -3.34
N ILE A 144 -3.15 -4.31 -2.88
CA ILE A 144 -4.07 -5.08 -3.71
C ILE A 144 -5.42 -4.38 -3.72
N GLU A 145 -6.00 -4.21 -4.91
CA GLU A 145 -7.35 -3.70 -5.10
C GLU A 145 -8.23 -4.82 -5.69
N GLY A 146 -9.15 -5.31 -4.87
CA GLY A 146 -9.99 -6.44 -5.20
C GLY A 146 -9.29 -7.77 -4.95
N ALA A 147 -9.53 -8.37 -3.79
CA ALA A 147 -8.98 -9.67 -3.39
C ALA A 147 -9.72 -10.87 -4.05
N TYR A 148 -9.99 -10.81 -5.35
CA TYR A 148 -10.68 -11.86 -6.11
C TYR A 148 -9.84 -13.13 -6.32
N SER A 149 -8.58 -13.11 -5.88
CA SER A 149 -7.67 -14.24 -5.84
C SER A 149 -7.86 -15.13 -4.60
N MET A 150 -8.65 -14.67 -3.63
CA MET A 150 -8.86 -15.35 -2.35
C MET A 150 -10.22 -16.06 -2.30
N ASP A 151 -10.21 -17.33 -1.91
CA ASP A 151 -11.39 -18.14 -1.62
C ASP A 151 -11.16 -19.03 -0.37
N GLU A 152 -12.14 -19.87 -0.03
CA GLU A 152 -12.09 -20.71 1.18
C GLU A 152 -10.87 -21.64 1.22
N GLU A 153 -10.32 -22.03 0.07
CA GLU A 153 -9.23 -23.00 0.00
C GLU A 153 -7.86 -22.34 0.25
N ASN A 154 -7.69 -21.09 -0.17
CA ASN A 154 -6.36 -20.46 -0.24
C ASN A 154 -6.19 -19.16 0.57
N ALA A 155 -7.27 -18.51 1.03
CA ALA A 155 -7.23 -17.10 1.42
C ALA A 155 -6.18 -16.75 2.48
N ILE A 156 -6.07 -17.55 3.54
CA ILE A 156 -5.16 -17.26 4.66
C ILE A 156 -3.70 -17.41 4.25
N GLU A 157 -3.30 -18.54 3.69
CA GLU A 157 -1.90 -18.72 3.26
C GLU A 157 -1.55 -17.80 2.09
N LEU A 158 -2.48 -17.52 1.17
CA LEU A 158 -2.24 -16.56 0.10
C LEU A 158 -2.06 -15.13 0.64
N LEU A 159 -2.79 -14.74 1.70
CA LEU A 159 -2.56 -13.49 2.43
C LEU A 159 -1.14 -13.43 3.00
N HIS A 160 -0.65 -14.50 3.62
CA HIS A 160 0.74 -14.57 4.08
C HIS A 160 1.73 -14.43 2.93
N GLN A 161 1.49 -15.08 1.78
CA GLN A 161 2.35 -14.94 0.59
C GLN A 161 2.35 -13.50 0.05
N TYR A 162 1.21 -12.81 0.06
CA TYR A 162 1.16 -11.39 -0.30
C TYR A 162 1.92 -10.52 0.68
N ARG A 163 1.84 -10.81 1.99
CA ARG A 163 2.66 -10.11 2.98
C ARG A 163 4.15 -10.36 2.77
N ASP A 164 4.55 -11.60 2.46
CA ASP A 164 5.94 -11.96 2.13
C ASP A 164 6.45 -11.18 0.90
N LEU A 165 5.56 -10.87 -0.05
CA LEU A 165 5.82 -10.05 -1.23
C LEU A 165 5.75 -8.53 -0.96
N GLY A 166 5.66 -8.12 0.31
CA GLY A 166 5.68 -6.73 0.73
C GLY A 166 4.34 -5.99 0.63
N VAL A 167 3.24 -6.67 0.30
CA VAL A 167 1.91 -6.05 0.28
C VAL A 167 1.59 -5.50 1.67
N THR A 168 1.16 -4.24 1.70
CA THR A 168 0.94 -3.48 2.96
C THR A 168 -0.55 -3.21 3.20
N SER A 169 -1.35 -3.13 2.14
CA SER A 169 -2.79 -2.88 2.22
C SER A 169 -3.56 -3.72 1.22
N ILE A 170 -4.75 -4.19 1.61
CA ILE A 170 -5.67 -4.91 0.71
C ILE A 170 -7.06 -4.29 0.82
N GLY A 171 -7.60 -3.85 -0.31
CA GLY A 171 -9.02 -3.59 -0.50
C GLY A 171 -9.71 -4.87 -0.92
N PHE A 172 -10.62 -5.40 -0.10
CA PHE A 172 -11.26 -6.70 -0.38
C PHE A 172 -12.00 -6.69 -1.71
N ASN A 173 -12.63 -5.57 -2.05
CA ASN A 173 -13.50 -5.47 -3.20
C ASN A 173 -12.95 -4.43 -4.19
N TRP A 174 -13.13 -4.73 -5.48
CA TRP A 174 -13.41 -3.65 -6.45
C TRP A 174 -14.92 -3.38 -6.42
N ASN A 175 -15.54 -2.79 -7.43
CA ASN A 175 -16.97 -2.50 -7.36
C ASN A 175 -17.88 -3.73 -7.20
N TYR A 176 -17.38 -4.95 -7.40
CA TYR A 176 -18.14 -6.19 -7.33
C TYR A 176 -17.85 -7.02 -6.07
N SER A 177 -18.78 -7.92 -5.75
CA SER A 177 -18.72 -8.81 -4.60
C SER A 177 -17.84 -10.02 -4.89
N ASN A 178 -17.17 -10.55 -3.86
CA ASN A 178 -16.37 -11.76 -3.95
C ASN A 178 -16.52 -12.61 -2.68
N ALA A 179 -15.64 -13.58 -2.47
CA ALA A 179 -15.71 -14.50 -1.34
C ALA A 179 -15.56 -13.80 0.03
N LEU A 180 -15.00 -12.59 0.08
CA LEU A 180 -14.74 -11.87 1.34
C LEU A 180 -15.88 -10.92 1.73
N GLY A 181 -16.65 -10.41 0.77
CA GLY A 181 -17.74 -9.47 1.06
C GLY A 181 -18.29 -8.76 -0.16
N GLU A 182 -19.17 -7.79 0.07
CA GLU A 182 -19.81 -7.02 -1.00
C GLU A 182 -19.05 -5.74 -1.36
N GLY A 183 -18.84 -5.56 -2.67
CA GLY A 183 -18.39 -4.29 -3.26
C GLY A 183 -19.55 -3.32 -3.48
N ALA A 184 -19.26 -2.08 -3.86
CA ALA A 184 -20.21 -0.96 -3.88
C ALA A 184 -21.42 -1.20 -4.80
N ASN A 185 -21.27 -2.00 -5.87
CA ASN A 185 -22.38 -2.39 -6.73
C ASN A 185 -23.23 -3.55 -6.17
N ARG A 186 -22.75 -4.25 -5.12
CA ARG A 186 -23.37 -5.43 -4.49
C ARG A 186 -23.74 -6.51 -5.50
N GLN A 187 -22.81 -6.83 -6.41
CA GLN A 187 -23.05 -7.74 -7.53
C GLN A 187 -22.08 -8.93 -7.48
N TYR A 188 -22.64 -10.15 -7.43
CA TYR A 188 -21.89 -11.41 -7.59
C TYR A 188 -21.94 -11.88 -9.05
N ASN A 189 -20.79 -12.21 -9.64
CA ASN A 189 -20.62 -13.05 -10.85
C ASN A 189 -21.77 -13.09 -11.90
N ASP A 190 -22.31 -11.94 -12.36
CA ASP A 190 -23.42 -11.96 -13.35
C ASP A 190 -23.44 -10.74 -14.30
N PRO A 191 -23.53 -10.94 -15.63
CA PRO A 191 -23.79 -9.90 -16.64
C PRO A 191 -25.14 -9.14 -16.55
N ASN A 192 -26.11 -9.52 -15.72
CA ASN A 192 -27.46 -8.93 -15.66
C ASN A 192 -27.82 -8.14 -14.38
N ARG A 193 -26.87 -7.91 -13.47
CA ARG A 193 -26.92 -6.91 -12.39
C ARG A 193 -28.20 -6.90 -11.51
N THR A 194 -28.25 -7.73 -10.47
CA THR A 194 -29.17 -7.55 -9.32
C THR A 194 -28.38 -7.37 -8.01
N PRO A 195 -28.73 -6.39 -7.14
CA PRO A 195 -28.12 -6.25 -5.82
C PRO A 195 -28.31 -7.50 -4.95
N SER A 196 -27.28 -7.91 -4.21
CA SER A 196 -27.38 -8.84 -3.08
C SER A 196 -27.54 -8.10 -1.74
N GLU A 197 -28.01 -8.82 -0.72
CA GLU A 197 -28.05 -8.35 0.68
C GLU A 197 -27.04 -9.18 1.50
N GLY A 198 -25.92 -8.59 1.86
CA GLY A 198 -24.86 -9.19 2.67
C GLY A 198 -23.74 -8.16 2.93
N GLY A 199 -22.96 -8.30 3.98
CA GLY A 199 -21.83 -7.41 4.24
C GLY A 199 -20.52 -8.16 4.10
N LEU A 200 -19.74 -8.18 5.18
CA LEU A 200 -18.53 -8.99 5.26
C LEU A 200 -18.90 -10.46 5.50
N THR A 201 -18.28 -11.39 4.76
CA THR A 201 -18.50 -12.83 4.99
C THR A 201 -17.72 -13.31 6.21
N GLU A 202 -17.99 -14.53 6.70
CA GLU A 202 -17.18 -15.14 7.77
C GLU A 202 -15.71 -15.31 7.33
N LEU A 203 -15.48 -15.72 6.08
CA LEU A 203 -14.14 -15.76 5.49
C LEU A 203 -13.49 -14.36 5.48
N GLY A 204 -14.21 -13.34 5.03
CA GLY A 204 -13.75 -11.96 5.05
C GLY A 204 -13.40 -11.45 6.44
N ALA A 205 -14.20 -11.82 7.46
CA ALA A 205 -13.93 -11.49 8.85
C ALA A 205 -12.66 -12.20 9.37
N ASN A 206 -12.41 -13.45 8.95
CA ASN A 206 -11.18 -14.16 9.30
C ASN A 206 -9.95 -13.55 8.62
N VAL A 207 -10.07 -13.18 7.34
CA VAL A 207 -9.01 -12.46 6.61
C VAL A 207 -8.72 -11.10 7.26
N ALA A 208 -9.74 -10.33 7.64
CA ALA A 208 -9.58 -9.04 8.33
C ALA A 208 -8.80 -9.18 9.65
N ARG A 209 -9.13 -10.18 10.47
CA ARG A 209 -8.40 -10.45 11.72
C ARG A 209 -6.96 -10.87 11.46
N GLU A 210 -6.73 -11.70 10.45
CA GLU A 210 -5.37 -12.11 10.09
C GLU A 210 -4.54 -10.94 9.54
N MET A 211 -5.15 -10.03 8.78
CA MET A 211 -4.50 -8.78 8.38
C MET A 211 -4.08 -7.94 9.58
N ASN A 212 -4.93 -7.81 10.60
CA ASN A 212 -4.55 -7.11 11.84
C ASN A 212 -3.38 -7.81 12.55
N ARG A 213 -3.38 -9.15 12.62
CA ARG A 213 -2.26 -9.94 13.19
C ARG A 213 -0.95 -9.75 12.42
N LEU A 214 -1.02 -9.60 11.10
CA LEU A 214 0.12 -9.40 10.18
C LEU A 214 0.60 -7.95 10.08
N GLY A 215 -0.13 -6.99 10.65
CA GLY A 215 0.16 -5.57 10.47
C GLY A 215 -0.10 -5.08 9.04
N MET A 216 -1.16 -5.60 8.40
CA MET A 216 -1.65 -5.14 7.10
C MET A 216 -2.87 -4.24 7.27
N VAL A 217 -2.91 -3.17 6.47
CA VAL A 217 -4.00 -2.20 6.49
C VAL A 217 -5.20 -2.74 5.72
N ILE A 218 -6.39 -2.68 6.31
CA ILE A 218 -7.63 -2.96 5.61
C ILE A 218 -8.08 -1.69 4.88
N ASP A 219 -8.26 -1.79 3.57
CA ASP A 219 -8.78 -0.71 2.74
C ASP A 219 -10.28 -0.91 2.46
N VAL A 220 -11.09 0.11 2.75
CA VAL A 220 -12.53 0.10 2.58
C VAL A 220 -13.04 0.89 1.37
N SER A 221 -12.13 1.49 0.58
CA SER A 221 -12.45 1.81 -0.81
C SER A 221 -12.97 0.54 -1.50
N HIS A 222 -13.96 0.65 -2.39
CA HIS A 222 -14.61 -0.55 -2.93
C HIS A 222 -15.94 -0.91 -2.27
N MET A 223 -15.99 -0.81 -0.94
CA MET A 223 -16.96 -1.61 -0.21
C MET A 223 -18.40 -1.10 -0.33
N ALA A 224 -19.35 -2.03 -0.30
CA ALA A 224 -20.71 -1.70 0.05
C ALA A 224 -20.75 -1.11 1.46
N GLU A 225 -21.73 -0.23 1.71
CA GLU A 225 -21.90 0.36 3.05
C GLU A 225 -22.04 -0.68 4.16
N GLY A 226 -22.77 -1.79 3.92
CA GLY A 226 -22.87 -2.89 4.89
C GLY A 226 -21.51 -3.51 5.22
N THR A 227 -20.72 -3.86 4.20
CA THR A 227 -19.36 -4.39 4.35
C THR A 227 -18.46 -3.44 5.13
N PHE A 228 -18.53 -2.12 4.87
CA PHE A 228 -17.79 -1.11 5.64
C PHE A 228 -18.11 -1.21 7.14
N TRP A 229 -19.40 -1.26 7.50
CA TRP A 229 -19.83 -1.31 8.90
C TRP A 229 -19.42 -2.60 9.60
N ASP A 230 -19.37 -3.71 8.88
CA ASP A 230 -18.88 -4.98 9.41
C ASP A 230 -17.36 -4.96 9.61
N VAL A 231 -16.61 -4.34 8.69
CA VAL A 231 -15.15 -4.14 8.86
C VAL A 231 -14.85 -3.28 10.08
N ILE A 232 -15.61 -2.19 10.30
CA ILE A 232 -15.48 -1.35 11.50
C ILE A 232 -15.67 -2.17 12.79
N GLN A 233 -16.54 -3.17 12.78
CA GLN A 233 -16.78 -4.03 13.96
C GLN A 233 -15.70 -5.08 14.17
N VAL A 234 -15.08 -5.57 13.10
CA VAL A 234 -14.13 -6.70 13.17
C VAL A 234 -12.69 -6.24 13.31
N SER A 235 -12.34 -5.03 12.84
CA SER A 235 -10.95 -4.58 12.86
C SER A 235 -10.53 -3.95 14.18
N ASP A 236 -9.44 -4.46 14.73
CA ASP A 236 -8.79 -3.95 15.95
C ASP A 236 -7.69 -2.90 15.65
N ALA A 237 -7.44 -2.61 14.37
CA ALA A 237 -6.42 -1.66 13.92
C ALA A 237 -7.05 -0.55 13.03
N PRO A 238 -6.35 0.59 12.85
CA PRO A 238 -6.83 1.65 11.97
C PRO A 238 -7.01 1.19 10.51
N ILE A 239 -8.16 1.50 9.92
CA ILE A 239 -8.46 1.25 8.50
C ILE A 239 -8.12 2.47 7.63
N ILE A 240 -8.11 2.29 6.31
CA ILE A 240 -8.09 3.41 5.36
C ILE A 240 -9.25 3.31 4.38
N ALA A 241 -9.67 4.44 3.82
CA ALA A 241 -10.23 4.47 2.48
C ALA A 241 -9.13 5.03 1.57
N SER A 242 -8.53 4.20 0.73
CA SER A 242 -7.31 4.53 -0.06
C SER A 242 -7.54 5.57 -1.15
N HIS A 243 -8.78 5.69 -1.64
CA HIS A 243 -9.21 6.66 -2.66
C HIS A 243 -10.75 6.72 -2.67
N SER A 244 -11.32 7.66 -1.92
CA SER A 244 -12.78 7.85 -1.90
C SER A 244 -13.15 9.31 -1.72
N GLY A 245 -14.36 9.69 -2.15
CA GLY A 245 -14.89 11.03 -1.98
C GLY A 245 -15.88 11.15 -0.80
N VAL A 246 -16.51 12.32 -0.69
CA VAL A 246 -17.44 12.68 0.38
C VAL A 246 -18.86 12.72 -0.19
N LYS A 247 -19.76 11.90 0.37
CA LYS A 247 -21.12 11.72 -0.17
C LYS A 247 -21.99 12.98 -0.02
N ALA A 248 -21.74 13.78 1.01
CA ALA A 248 -22.44 15.04 1.24
C ALA A 248 -22.20 16.10 0.15
N LEU A 249 -21.04 16.05 -0.52
CA LEU A 249 -20.70 16.97 -1.62
C LEU A 249 -21.10 16.40 -2.99
N LYS A 250 -20.88 15.10 -3.16
CA LYS A 250 -21.28 14.36 -4.35
C LYS A 250 -21.94 13.05 -3.94
N ASP A 251 -23.25 12.97 -4.12
CA ASP A 251 -24.02 11.76 -3.85
C ASP A 251 -23.67 10.67 -4.88
N HIS A 252 -22.68 9.88 -4.52
CA HIS A 252 -22.19 8.75 -5.30
C HIS A 252 -21.98 7.56 -4.37
N GLN A 253 -22.23 6.34 -4.85
CA GLN A 253 -22.12 5.12 -4.03
C GLN A 253 -20.68 4.80 -3.58
N ARG A 254 -19.68 5.33 -4.29
CA ARG A 254 -18.25 5.20 -3.94
C ARG A 254 -17.77 6.20 -2.89
N ASN A 255 -18.61 7.18 -2.55
CA ASN A 255 -18.26 8.19 -1.57
C ASN A 255 -18.78 7.81 -0.19
N LEU A 256 -17.99 8.11 0.84
CA LEU A 256 -18.34 7.81 2.22
C LEU A 256 -19.37 8.81 2.74
N SER A 257 -20.36 8.31 3.47
CA SER A 257 -21.31 9.14 4.22
C SER A 257 -20.63 9.80 5.42
N ASP A 258 -21.23 10.87 5.94
CA ASP A 258 -20.73 11.55 7.15
C ASP A 258 -20.66 10.61 8.36
N ASP A 259 -21.54 9.62 8.45
CA ASP A 259 -21.53 8.64 9.53
C ASP A 259 -20.40 7.62 9.36
N GLN A 260 -20.12 7.17 8.14
CA GLN A 260 -18.93 6.36 7.85
C GLN A 260 -17.64 7.14 8.17
N LEU A 261 -17.57 8.44 7.86
CA LEU A 261 -16.42 9.29 8.19
C LEU A 261 -16.21 9.39 9.71
N LYS A 262 -17.27 9.56 10.50
CA LYS A 262 -17.19 9.59 11.98
C LYS A 262 -16.71 8.25 12.54
N ALA A 263 -17.21 7.13 12.01
CA ALA A 263 -16.77 5.80 12.44
C ALA A 263 -15.30 5.53 12.08
N LEU A 264 -14.86 5.96 10.89
CA LEU A 264 -13.46 5.91 10.47
C LEU A 264 -12.56 6.72 11.42
N LYS A 265 -13.01 7.90 11.87
CA LYS A 265 -12.31 8.67 12.91
C LYS A 265 -12.21 7.90 14.22
N GLU A 266 -13.32 7.34 14.70
CA GLU A 266 -13.36 6.59 15.98
C GLU A 266 -12.43 5.37 15.95
N ASN A 267 -12.33 4.69 14.80
CA ASN A 267 -11.37 3.62 14.56
C ASN A 267 -9.90 4.12 14.47
N GLY A 268 -9.67 5.41 14.23
CA GLY A 268 -8.34 6.01 14.08
C GLY A 268 -7.82 6.07 12.63
N GLY A 269 -8.66 5.70 11.67
CA GLY A 269 -8.34 5.59 10.25
C GLY A 269 -8.19 6.91 9.51
N VAL A 270 -7.93 6.82 8.21
CA VAL A 270 -7.76 7.96 7.29
C VAL A 270 -8.56 7.74 6.01
N ILE A 271 -9.27 8.77 5.53
CA ILE A 271 -9.77 8.82 4.16
C ILE A 271 -8.75 9.57 3.29
N ASN A 272 -8.31 8.92 2.23
CA ASN A 272 -7.49 9.52 1.18
C ASN A 272 -8.44 10.02 0.07
N ILE A 273 -8.44 11.33 -0.17
CA ILE A 273 -9.40 11.95 -1.09
C ILE A 273 -8.99 11.62 -2.53
N VAL A 274 -9.96 11.05 -3.25
CA VAL A 274 -9.86 10.68 -4.67
C VAL A 274 -9.89 11.89 -5.60
N PHE A 275 -9.13 11.86 -6.70
CA PHE A 275 -9.11 12.97 -7.66
C PHE A 275 -10.09 12.79 -8.82
N TYR A 276 -10.77 11.64 -8.90
CA TYR A 276 -11.72 11.33 -9.98
C TYR A 276 -12.92 12.31 -10.02
N PRO A 277 -13.08 13.12 -11.08
CA PRO A 277 -14.13 14.12 -11.21
C PRO A 277 -15.56 13.63 -10.94
N ALA A 278 -15.89 12.40 -11.37
CA ALA A 278 -17.23 11.86 -11.19
C ALA A 278 -17.59 11.66 -9.70
N PHE A 279 -16.59 11.59 -8.82
CA PHE A 279 -16.75 11.43 -7.38
C PHE A 279 -16.65 12.75 -6.62
N LEU A 280 -16.25 13.84 -7.27
CA LEU A 280 -16.03 15.14 -6.63
C LEU A 280 -17.20 16.10 -6.81
N THR A 281 -17.75 16.19 -8.03
CA THR A 281 -18.69 17.26 -8.33
C THR A 281 -19.67 16.92 -9.45
N ASN A 282 -20.67 17.77 -9.63
CA ASN A 282 -21.59 17.75 -10.78
C ASN A 282 -21.24 18.85 -11.80
N LYS A 283 -20.18 19.64 -11.54
CA LYS A 283 -19.70 20.67 -12.47
C LYS A 283 -19.21 20.02 -13.78
N PRO A 284 -19.36 20.70 -14.93
CA PRO A 284 -18.88 20.18 -16.21
C PRO A 284 -17.36 20.02 -16.26
N ASN A 285 -16.66 20.92 -15.57
CA ASN A 285 -15.20 20.90 -15.43
C ASN A 285 -14.88 20.74 -13.95
N THR A 286 -13.83 19.98 -13.64
CA THR A 286 -13.37 19.73 -12.28
C THR A 286 -11.92 20.16 -12.15
N TYR A 287 -11.59 20.79 -11.03
CA TYR A 287 -10.25 21.32 -10.74
C TYR A 287 -9.76 20.85 -9.36
N ILE A 288 -8.49 21.09 -9.05
CA ILE A 288 -7.90 20.84 -7.73
C ILE A 288 -8.74 21.45 -6.59
N ALA A 289 -9.36 22.61 -6.82
CA ALA A 289 -10.24 23.24 -5.84
C ALA A 289 -11.41 22.32 -5.41
N ASP A 290 -11.95 21.49 -6.30
CA ASP A 290 -13.01 20.53 -5.97
C ASP A 290 -12.47 19.36 -5.10
N VAL A 291 -11.20 18.96 -5.30
CA VAL A 291 -10.51 18.02 -4.41
C VAL A 291 -10.38 18.62 -3.01
N VAL A 292 -9.95 19.89 -2.93
CA VAL A 292 -9.77 20.57 -1.65
C VAL A 292 -11.10 20.88 -0.95
N ASP A 293 -12.21 21.04 -1.69
CA ASP A 293 -13.56 21.11 -1.10
C ASP A 293 -13.91 19.83 -0.29
N HIS A 294 -13.50 18.67 -0.80
CA HIS A 294 -13.66 17.39 -0.09
C HIS A 294 -12.76 17.31 1.15
N ILE A 295 -11.51 17.77 1.04
CA ILE A 295 -10.59 17.86 2.19
C ILE A 295 -11.19 18.76 3.28
N ASP A 296 -11.69 19.95 2.92
CA ASP A 296 -12.31 20.91 3.84
C ASP A 296 -13.48 20.29 4.60
N HIS A 297 -14.34 19.54 3.91
CA HIS A 297 -15.47 18.86 4.55
C HIS A 297 -15.00 17.85 5.59
N VAL A 298 -14.04 16.99 5.24
CA VAL A 298 -13.48 15.99 6.15
C VAL A 298 -12.81 16.66 7.36
N VAL A 299 -11.98 17.67 7.14
CA VAL A 299 -11.30 18.40 8.21
C VAL A 299 -12.31 19.06 9.15
N LYS A 300 -13.36 19.68 8.61
CA LYS A 300 -14.43 20.31 9.41
C LYS A 300 -15.24 19.29 10.20
N LEU A 301 -15.54 18.12 9.63
CA LEU A 301 -16.39 17.11 10.23
C LEU A 301 -15.66 16.26 11.27
N ILE A 302 -14.50 15.71 10.89
CA ILE A 302 -13.78 14.71 11.69
C ILE A 302 -12.39 15.14 12.16
N GLY A 303 -11.83 16.22 11.61
CA GLY A 303 -10.57 16.82 12.05
C GLY A 303 -9.40 16.52 11.11
N ILE A 304 -8.33 17.32 11.26
CA ILE A 304 -7.16 17.32 10.36
C ILE A 304 -6.39 16.00 10.33
N ASP A 305 -6.52 15.17 11.36
CA ASP A 305 -5.76 13.92 11.51
C ASP A 305 -6.31 12.77 10.65
N HIS A 306 -7.44 12.92 9.96
CA HIS A 306 -8.15 11.81 9.31
C HIS A 306 -8.31 11.95 7.80
N VAL A 307 -7.50 12.81 7.17
CA VAL A 307 -7.56 13.08 5.73
C VAL A 307 -6.17 12.94 5.07
N GLY A 308 -6.14 12.40 3.86
CA GLY A 308 -4.94 12.22 3.04
C GLY A 308 -5.24 12.35 1.54
N LEU A 309 -4.31 11.89 0.70
CA LEU A 309 -4.39 11.95 -0.76
C LEU A 309 -4.40 10.53 -1.35
N GLY A 310 -5.27 10.27 -2.32
CA GLY A 310 -5.38 8.97 -2.99
C GLY A 310 -5.84 9.16 -4.42
N SER A 311 -4.92 9.48 -5.31
CA SER A 311 -5.18 10.14 -6.59
C SER A 311 -6.10 9.35 -7.51
N ASP A 312 -5.95 8.03 -7.55
CA ASP A 312 -6.48 7.17 -8.61
C ASP A 312 -5.80 7.43 -9.98
N TYR A 313 -4.52 7.84 -9.95
CA TYR A 313 -3.69 8.02 -11.16
C TYR A 313 -3.62 6.73 -11.98
N ASP A 314 -3.77 6.88 -13.29
CA ASP A 314 -3.85 5.83 -14.31
C ASP A 314 -5.06 4.87 -14.17
N GLY A 315 -5.93 5.11 -13.17
CA GLY A 315 -7.17 4.36 -12.90
C GLY A 315 -8.45 5.13 -13.22
N ALA A 316 -8.36 6.46 -13.26
CA ALA A 316 -9.48 7.36 -13.49
C ALA A 316 -9.13 8.52 -14.44
N THR A 317 -10.13 9.31 -14.84
CA THR A 317 -9.86 10.65 -15.39
C THR A 317 -9.52 11.62 -14.27
N LEU A 318 -8.75 12.67 -14.55
CA LEU A 318 -8.30 13.64 -13.53
C LEU A 318 -8.93 15.02 -13.68
N PRO A 319 -8.78 15.90 -12.66
CA PRO A 319 -9.09 17.33 -12.79
C PRO A 319 -8.24 18.01 -13.87
N GLU A 320 -8.78 19.02 -14.55
CA GLU A 320 -8.16 19.63 -15.74
C GLU A 320 -6.80 20.29 -15.46
N ASP A 321 -6.62 20.83 -14.26
CA ASP A 321 -5.40 21.50 -13.82
C ASP A 321 -4.38 20.57 -13.14
N LEU A 322 -4.69 19.27 -13.06
CA LEU A 322 -3.87 18.20 -12.51
C LEU A 322 -3.81 17.00 -13.48
N PRO A 323 -3.22 17.14 -14.68
CA PRO A 323 -3.23 16.09 -15.70
C PRO A 323 -2.30 14.91 -15.39
N ASP A 324 -1.37 15.07 -14.44
CA ASP A 324 -0.45 14.02 -14.00
C ASP A 324 0.13 14.37 -12.62
N VAL A 325 0.90 13.46 -12.03
CA VAL A 325 1.46 13.63 -10.69
C VAL A 325 2.42 14.81 -10.54
N SER A 326 3.04 15.30 -11.63
CA SER A 326 3.98 16.43 -11.58
C SER A 326 3.31 17.76 -11.20
N HIS A 327 1.97 17.82 -11.25
CA HIS A 327 1.19 19.02 -10.96
C HIS A 327 0.69 19.10 -9.51
N LEU A 328 0.98 18.09 -8.67
CA LEU A 328 0.56 18.04 -7.28
C LEU A 328 0.97 19.25 -6.41
N PRO A 329 2.09 19.98 -6.67
CA PRO A 329 2.41 21.21 -5.94
C PRO A 329 1.26 22.25 -5.93
N LYS A 330 0.43 22.28 -6.98
CA LYS A 330 -0.75 23.17 -7.05
C LYS A 330 -1.80 22.86 -5.98
N LEU A 331 -1.93 21.59 -5.55
CA LEU A 331 -2.81 21.22 -4.43
C LEU A 331 -2.31 21.82 -3.12
N THR A 332 -1.00 21.85 -2.91
CA THR A 332 -0.41 22.52 -1.74
C THR A 332 -0.60 24.03 -1.79
N GLU A 333 -0.47 24.65 -2.97
CA GLU A 333 -0.80 26.06 -3.16
C GLU A 333 -2.26 26.35 -2.78
N GLU A 334 -3.21 25.54 -3.24
CA GLU A 334 -4.62 25.70 -2.90
C GLU A 334 -4.88 25.54 -1.40
N LEU A 335 -4.24 24.58 -0.71
CA LEU A 335 -4.34 24.44 0.75
C LEU A 335 -3.80 25.69 1.48
N VAL A 336 -2.67 26.24 1.04
CA VAL A 336 -2.14 27.49 1.62
C VAL A 336 -3.10 28.65 1.38
N ASN A 337 -3.69 28.76 0.20
CA ASN A 337 -4.67 29.81 -0.14
C ASN A 337 -5.93 29.74 0.72
N ARG A 338 -6.32 28.52 1.14
CA ARG A 338 -7.44 28.30 2.08
C ARG A 338 -7.07 28.48 3.56
N GLY A 339 -5.81 28.80 3.86
CA GLY A 339 -5.36 29.15 5.19
C GLY A 339 -4.94 27.97 6.07
N TYR A 340 -4.70 26.79 5.48
CA TYR A 340 -4.12 25.67 6.22
C TYR A 340 -2.70 26.03 6.70
N THR A 341 -2.38 25.62 7.92
CA THR A 341 -1.03 25.82 8.45
C THR A 341 -0.05 24.83 7.82
N LYS A 342 1.25 25.14 7.89
CA LYS A 342 2.30 24.20 7.46
C LYS A 342 2.12 22.82 8.11
N GLN A 343 1.81 22.76 9.42
CA GLN A 343 1.63 21.48 10.11
C GLN A 343 0.40 20.70 9.61
N ASP A 344 -0.68 21.39 9.28
CA ASP A 344 -1.89 20.76 8.73
C ASP A 344 -1.63 20.20 7.33
N ILE A 345 -0.92 20.95 6.49
CA ILE A 345 -0.54 20.52 5.15
C ILE A 345 0.36 19.28 5.22
N GLU A 346 1.38 19.27 6.08
CA GLU A 346 2.24 18.10 6.28
C GLU A 346 1.45 16.85 6.72
N LYS A 347 0.35 17.04 7.46
CA LYS A 347 -0.58 15.96 7.83
C LYS A 347 -1.35 15.41 6.64
N ILE A 348 -1.98 16.30 5.87
CA ILE A 348 -2.73 15.96 4.65
C ILE A 348 -1.81 15.27 3.62
N LEU A 349 -0.62 15.82 3.40
CA LEU A 349 0.29 15.32 2.37
C LEU A 349 0.85 13.92 2.69
N GLY A 350 0.95 13.53 3.97
CA GLY A 350 1.35 12.16 4.25
C GLY A 350 1.51 11.75 5.70
N LYS A 351 1.71 12.67 6.66
CA LYS A 351 1.92 12.25 8.06
C LYS A 351 0.72 11.49 8.64
N ASN A 352 -0.51 11.76 8.16
CA ASN A 352 -1.69 10.99 8.58
C ASN A 352 -1.63 9.54 8.10
N MET A 353 -1.26 9.32 6.83
CA MET A 353 -1.12 7.97 6.28
C MET A 353 0.02 7.21 6.95
N LEU A 354 1.18 7.85 7.16
CA LEU A 354 2.30 7.25 7.88
C LEU A 354 1.97 6.91 9.34
N ARG A 355 1.11 7.70 10.00
CA ARG A 355 0.58 7.36 11.34
C ARG A 355 -0.26 6.08 11.30
N VAL A 356 -1.14 5.92 10.30
CA VAL A 356 -1.95 4.69 10.17
C VAL A 356 -1.05 3.48 10.01
N LEU A 357 -0.05 3.53 9.12
CA LEU A 357 0.93 2.44 8.97
C LEU A 357 1.60 2.09 10.30
N LYS A 358 2.04 3.11 11.06
CA LYS A 358 2.66 2.93 12.36
C LYS A 358 1.77 2.19 13.36
N GLU A 359 0.51 2.60 13.48
CA GLU A 359 -0.40 2.03 14.47
C GLU A 359 -0.85 0.62 14.07
N VAL A 360 -1.00 0.35 12.77
CA VAL A 360 -1.27 -1.00 12.25
C VAL A 360 -0.07 -1.93 12.50
N GLU A 361 1.16 -1.50 12.22
CA GLU A 361 2.37 -2.27 12.53
C GLU A 361 2.51 -2.56 14.04
N LYS A 362 2.13 -1.60 14.88
CA LYS A 362 2.18 -1.75 16.34
C LYS A 362 1.10 -2.68 16.88
N ALA A 363 -0.04 -2.79 16.19
CA ALA A 363 -1.12 -3.72 16.54
C ALA A 363 -0.82 -5.16 16.11
N ALA A 364 0.16 -5.36 15.22
CA ALA A 364 0.56 -6.69 14.75
C ALA A 364 1.03 -7.59 15.91
N GLU A 365 0.68 -8.87 15.85
CA GLU A 365 1.16 -9.87 16.83
C GLU A 365 2.59 -10.31 16.53
N HIS A 366 3.06 -10.12 15.30
CA HIS A 366 4.41 -10.46 14.88
C HIS A 366 5.25 -9.21 14.64
N ASP A 367 6.43 -9.17 15.27
CA ASP A 367 7.48 -8.25 14.86
C ASP A 367 8.19 -8.85 13.63
N PRO A 368 8.14 -8.23 12.44
CA PRO A 368 8.84 -8.71 11.26
C PRO A 368 10.37 -8.77 11.45
N ALA A 369 10.94 -8.14 12.49
CA ALA A 369 12.34 -8.32 12.86
C ALA A 369 12.64 -9.65 13.60
N ASN A 370 11.60 -10.41 13.99
CA ASN A 370 11.70 -11.71 14.67
C ASN A 370 11.44 -12.93 13.78
N VAL A 371 11.36 -12.74 12.45
CA VAL A 371 11.38 -13.83 11.45
C VAL A 371 12.58 -14.75 11.71
N GLY A 372 12.36 -16.06 11.56
CA GLY A 372 13.23 -17.18 11.90
C GLY A 372 14.73 -16.91 11.90
N THR A 373 15.24 -16.37 13.01
CA THR A 373 16.69 -16.24 13.20
C THR A 373 17.31 -17.63 13.26
N GLY A 374 18.24 -17.95 12.35
CA GLY A 374 19.00 -19.21 12.39
C GLY A 374 18.77 -20.15 11.20
N LEU A 375 17.87 -19.85 10.27
CA LEU A 375 17.76 -20.56 8.99
C LEU A 375 17.79 -19.56 7.84
N THR A 376 18.51 -19.91 6.78
CA THR A 376 18.45 -19.25 5.48
C THR A 376 17.85 -20.22 4.48
N ILE A 377 16.76 -19.80 3.82
CA ILE A 377 16.16 -20.53 2.72
C ILE A 377 16.60 -19.86 1.41
N THR A 378 16.94 -20.63 0.38
CA THR A 378 17.35 -20.09 -0.91
C THR A 378 16.64 -20.83 -2.03
N PRO A 379 15.51 -20.29 -2.54
CA PRO A 379 14.85 -20.82 -3.73
C PRO A 379 15.80 -20.90 -4.91
N THR A 380 15.61 -21.90 -5.78
CA THR A 380 16.38 -22.00 -7.03
C THR A 380 15.92 -21.02 -8.11
N TYR A 381 14.81 -20.32 -7.87
CA TYR A 381 14.23 -19.36 -8.79
C TYR A 381 14.44 -17.94 -8.34
N GLU A 382 14.66 -17.06 -9.32
CA GLU A 382 14.66 -15.62 -9.12
C GLU A 382 13.23 -15.06 -9.13
N MET A 383 13.05 -13.88 -8.51
CA MET A 383 11.78 -13.17 -8.57
C MET A 383 11.44 -12.81 -10.03
N GLY A 384 10.27 -13.26 -10.50
CA GLY A 384 9.79 -13.03 -11.86
C GLY A 384 10.44 -13.92 -12.91
N GLU A 385 11.09 -15.01 -12.52
CA GLU A 385 11.73 -15.92 -13.47
C GLU A 385 10.71 -16.56 -14.43
N ILE A 386 11.11 -16.70 -15.70
CA ILE A 386 10.32 -17.35 -16.75
C ILE A 386 10.74 -18.82 -16.85
N ILE A 387 9.80 -19.73 -16.61
CA ILE A 387 9.97 -21.18 -16.74
C ILE A 387 9.12 -21.72 -17.89
N GLN A 388 9.49 -22.88 -18.45
CA GLN A 388 8.83 -23.46 -19.63
C GLN A 388 7.91 -24.66 -19.32
N ASP A 389 7.87 -25.09 -18.05
CA ASP A 389 7.16 -26.29 -17.63
C ASP A 389 5.97 -25.92 -16.74
N ARG A 390 4.81 -26.52 -17.02
CA ARG A 390 3.59 -26.38 -16.20
C ARG A 390 3.61 -27.29 -14.98
N THR A 391 4.52 -28.26 -14.92
CA THR A 391 4.75 -29.16 -13.78
C THR A 391 6.18 -29.02 -13.24
N PRO A 392 6.62 -27.82 -12.86
CA PRO A 392 7.99 -27.62 -12.40
C PRO A 392 8.24 -28.39 -11.09
N VAL A 393 9.47 -28.88 -10.91
CA VAL A 393 9.94 -29.34 -9.61
C VAL A 393 10.45 -28.12 -8.84
N LEU A 394 9.66 -27.65 -7.88
CA LEU A 394 9.97 -26.47 -7.09
C LEU A 394 10.98 -26.80 -6.00
N THR A 395 12.12 -26.10 -5.96
CA THR A 395 13.21 -26.43 -5.02
C THR A 395 13.79 -25.22 -4.29
N ALA A 396 14.25 -25.45 -3.06
CA ALA A 396 15.01 -24.48 -2.28
C ALA A 396 16.03 -25.17 -1.38
N LYS A 397 17.20 -24.55 -1.19
CA LYS A 397 18.18 -24.98 -0.20
C LYS A 397 17.83 -24.42 1.18
N VAL A 398 18.05 -25.22 2.22
CA VAL A 398 17.90 -24.80 3.61
C VAL A 398 19.26 -24.89 4.29
N ALA A 399 19.82 -23.73 4.62
CA ALA A 399 21.06 -23.61 5.36
C ALA A 399 20.76 -23.23 6.81
N ALA A 400 21.43 -23.89 7.74
CA ALA A 400 21.41 -23.47 9.13
C ALA A 400 22.49 -22.43 9.42
N ASP A 401 22.09 -21.33 10.04
CA ASP A 401 23.00 -20.32 10.55
C ASP A 401 23.31 -20.60 12.01
N ASN A 402 24.56 -20.40 12.41
CA ASN A 402 25.00 -20.47 13.81
C ASN A 402 24.68 -21.80 14.54
N GLY A 403 24.63 -22.92 13.82
CA GLY A 403 24.44 -24.26 14.40
C GLY A 403 23.00 -24.65 14.72
N ALA A 404 22.01 -23.85 14.25
CA ALA A 404 20.62 -24.28 14.26
C ALA A 404 20.39 -25.54 13.42
N LYS A 405 19.22 -26.15 13.52
CA LYS A 405 18.75 -27.18 12.59
C LYS A 405 17.30 -26.88 12.23
N ALA A 406 16.94 -27.18 10.99
CA ALA A 406 15.56 -27.16 10.57
C ALA A 406 14.80 -28.32 11.24
N ASP A 407 13.61 -28.04 11.76
CA ASP A 407 12.67 -29.08 12.13
C ASP A 407 12.03 -29.61 10.85
N GLU A 408 12.38 -30.84 10.46
CA GLU A 408 11.92 -31.44 9.20
C GLU A 408 10.39 -31.61 9.16
N ASN A 409 9.72 -31.68 10.30
CA ASN A 409 8.25 -31.77 10.36
C ASN A 409 7.57 -30.42 10.08
N SER A 410 8.33 -29.33 10.09
CA SER A 410 7.85 -27.98 9.82
C SER A 410 8.02 -27.55 8.36
N LEU A 411 8.64 -28.39 7.51
CA LEU A 411 8.90 -28.05 6.12
C LEU A 411 7.60 -27.97 5.34
N ARG A 412 7.35 -26.82 4.70
CA ARG A 412 6.20 -26.60 3.82
C ARG A 412 6.66 -25.95 2.51
N VAL A 413 5.99 -26.33 1.42
CA VAL A 413 6.00 -25.55 0.18
C VAL A 413 4.57 -25.12 -0.09
N ILE A 414 4.32 -23.82 -0.12
CA ILE A 414 3.00 -23.25 -0.39
C ILE A 414 2.99 -22.74 -1.83
N VAL A 415 2.02 -23.19 -2.64
CA VAL A 415 1.83 -22.74 -4.03
C VAL A 415 0.45 -22.14 -4.16
N ASP A 416 0.37 -20.85 -4.53
CA ASP A 416 -0.90 -20.11 -4.69
C ASP A 416 -1.86 -20.22 -3.48
N GLY A 417 -1.29 -20.16 -2.27
CA GLY A 417 -1.99 -20.30 -1.00
C GLY A 417 -2.32 -21.75 -0.60
N ILE A 418 -1.91 -22.75 -1.38
CA ILE A 418 -2.15 -24.16 -1.08
C ILE A 418 -0.87 -24.77 -0.48
N PRO A 419 -0.88 -25.26 0.78
CA PRO A 419 0.29 -25.87 1.40
C PRO A 419 0.48 -27.32 0.99
N TYR A 420 1.74 -27.70 0.76
CA TYR A 420 2.17 -29.06 0.44
C TYR A 420 3.29 -29.51 1.38
N THR A 421 3.33 -30.82 1.66
CA THR A 421 4.48 -31.47 2.31
C THR A 421 5.53 -31.80 1.25
N PRO A 422 6.73 -31.19 1.29
CA PRO A 422 7.77 -31.46 0.32
C PRO A 422 8.62 -32.67 0.70
N ALA A 423 9.41 -33.16 -0.26
CA ALA A 423 10.54 -34.05 0.04
C ALA A 423 11.75 -33.23 0.52
N PHE A 424 12.59 -33.83 1.37
CA PHE A 424 13.82 -33.22 1.86
C PHE A 424 15.02 -34.15 1.61
N ASP A 425 16.03 -33.64 0.92
CA ASP A 425 17.31 -34.32 0.68
C ASP A 425 18.32 -33.90 1.74
N HIS A 426 18.71 -34.82 2.62
CA HIS A 426 19.67 -34.57 3.71
C HIS A 426 21.12 -34.40 3.24
N GLU A 427 21.49 -34.91 2.07
CA GLU A 427 22.86 -34.77 1.55
C GLU A 427 23.08 -33.35 1.03
N THR A 428 22.06 -32.79 0.37
CA THR A 428 22.12 -31.47 -0.25
C THR A 428 21.42 -30.37 0.56
N SER A 429 20.72 -30.74 1.63
CA SER A 429 19.81 -29.89 2.41
C SER A 429 18.78 -29.17 1.54
N THR A 430 18.15 -29.90 0.62
CA THR A 430 17.24 -29.34 -0.39
C THR A 430 15.80 -29.78 -0.15
N ILE A 431 14.89 -28.81 -0.07
CA ILE A 431 13.45 -29.03 -0.17
C ILE A 431 13.08 -29.17 -1.65
N SER A 432 12.24 -30.15 -1.99
CA SER A 432 11.71 -30.32 -3.34
C SER A 432 10.22 -30.69 -3.34
N LEU A 433 9.46 -30.08 -4.25
CA LEU A 433 8.05 -30.40 -4.49
C LEU A 433 7.83 -30.62 -6.00
N ALA A 434 7.31 -31.79 -6.36
CA ALA A 434 6.75 -32.05 -7.68
C ALA A 434 5.23 -31.98 -7.59
N LEU A 435 4.60 -31.16 -8.43
CA LEU A 435 3.14 -31.05 -8.48
C LEU A 435 2.54 -32.19 -9.30
N ASN A 436 1.45 -32.77 -8.79
CA ASN A 436 0.75 -33.86 -9.47
C ASN A 436 -0.08 -33.37 -10.67
N GLU A 437 -0.52 -32.11 -10.63
CA GLU A 437 -1.26 -31.46 -11.70
C GLU A 437 -0.50 -30.24 -12.21
N GLY A 438 -0.64 -29.95 -13.50
CA GLY A 438 -0.01 -28.77 -14.10
C GLY A 438 -0.68 -27.48 -13.65
N LEU A 439 0.16 -26.48 -13.40
CA LEU A 439 -0.24 -25.10 -13.13
C LEU A 439 -1.02 -24.52 -14.32
N LYS A 440 -2.17 -23.91 -14.04
CA LYS A 440 -3.19 -23.59 -15.05
C LYS A 440 -2.99 -22.24 -15.73
N GLU A 441 -2.43 -21.27 -15.02
CA GLU A 441 -2.26 -19.90 -15.51
C GLU A 441 -0.76 -19.59 -15.65
N ARG A 442 -0.41 -18.32 -15.85
CA ARG A 442 0.96 -17.92 -16.19
C ARG A 442 1.77 -17.50 -14.98
N PHE A 443 1.25 -16.60 -14.15
CA PHE A 443 1.94 -16.18 -12.94
C PHE A 443 1.48 -17.02 -11.75
N HIS A 444 2.45 -17.45 -10.97
CA HIS A 444 2.26 -18.27 -9.77
C HIS A 444 3.19 -17.79 -8.66
N VAL A 445 2.79 -18.03 -7.42
CA VAL A 445 3.60 -17.71 -6.24
C VAL A 445 3.93 -18.98 -5.48
N VAL A 446 5.20 -19.13 -5.10
CA VAL A 446 5.68 -20.21 -4.24
C VAL A 446 6.35 -19.64 -3.00
N THR A 447 6.05 -20.23 -1.85
CA THR A 447 6.77 -19.98 -0.59
C THR A 447 7.39 -21.26 -0.08
N PHE A 448 8.67 -21.18 0.25
CA PHE A 448 9.38 -22.24 0.96
C PHE A 448 9.47 -21.85 2.43
N GLU A 449 9.02 -22.74 3.30
CA GLU A 449 8.97 -22.48 4.73
C GLU A 449 9.67 -23.59 5.52
N ALA A 450 10.42 -23.18 6.55
CA ALA A 450 10.99 -24.06 7.54
C ALA A 450 11.04 -23.36 8.91
N ALA A 451 10.76 -24.09 9.98
CA ALA A 451 11.03 -23.67 11.34
C ALA A 451 12.35 -24.24 11.85
N ASN A 452 13.03 -23.49 12.72
CA ASN A 452 14.14 -24.04 13.50
C ASN A 452 13.61 -24.84 14.71
N ASN A 453 14.50 -25.59 15.39
CA ASN A 453 14.14 -26.36 16.60
C ASN A 453 13.56 -25.52 17.77
N ALA A 454 13.63 -24.19 17.73
CA ALA A 454 13.00 -23.30 18.70
C ALA A 454 11.60 -22.84 18.26
N GLY A 455 11.07 -23.37 17.15
CA GLY A 455 9.76 -23.03 16.59
C GLY A 455 9.73 -21.71 15.83
N LYS A 456 10.88 -21.07 15.55
CA LYS A 456 10.89 -19.83 14.76
C LYS A 456 10.88 -20.15 13.27
N VAL A 457 9.93 -19.55 12.55
CA VAL A 457 9.65 -19.83 11.14
C VAL A 457 10.41 -18.86 10.21
N THR A 458 11.07 -19.40 9.19
CA THR A 458 11.65 -18.66 8.06
C THR A 458 10.84 -18.97 6.80
N ARG A 459 10.51 -17.94 6.02
CA ARG A 459 9.76 -18.03 4.76
C ARG A 459 10.52 -17.31 3.65
N GLU A 460 10.56 -17.91 2.47
CA GLU A 460 11.10 -17.28 1.25
C GLU A 460 10.12 -17.46 0.09
N THR A 461 9.63 -16.33 -0.43
CA THR A 461 8.54 -16.28 -1.41
C THR A 461 9.03 -15.76 -2.76
N ARG A 462 8.62 -16.41 -3.85
CA ARG A 462 8.96 -16.03 -5.24
C ARG A 462 7.74 -16.07 -6.13
N ILE A 463 7.64 -15.09 -7.02
CA ILE A 463 6.74 -15.12 -8.18
C ILE A 463 7.53 -15.71 -9.34
N PHE A 464 6.90 -16.57 -10.13
CA PHE A 464 7.44 -17.04 -11.41
C PHE A 464 6.37 -17.01 -12.50
N TYR A 465 6.81 -17.03 -13.75
CA TYR A 465 6.00 -16.97 -14.94
C TYR A 465 6.18 -18.24 -15.79
N ILE A 466 5.09 -18.85 -16.23
CA ILE A 466 5.10 -19.98 -17.15
C ILE A 466 4.92 -19.46 -18.57
N ASN A 467 5.92 -19.72 -19.42
CA ASN A 467 5.89 -19.44 -20.85
C ASN A 467 5.57 -20.73 -21.60
N ASP A 468 4.41 -20.78 -22.24
CA ASP A 468 3.88 -21.94 -22.96
C ASP A 468 3.80 -21.74 -24.48
#